data_AF-A0A510KDX3-F1
#
_entry.id   AF-A0A510KDX3-F1
#
_cell.length_a   1.000
_cell.length_b   1.000
_cell.length_c   1.000
_cell.angle_alpha   90.00
_cell.angle_beta   90.00
_cell.angle_gamma   90.00
#
_symmetry.space_group_name_H-M   'P 1'
#
loop_
_entity.id
_entity.type
_entity.pdbx_description
1 polymer ?
#
loop_
_entity_poly.entity_id
_entity_poly.type
_entity_poly.pdbx_seq_one_letter_code
_entity_poly.pdbx_strand_id
1 'polypeptide(L)'
;MTNDEKEYARYEDYNKRYSDIYKGLKSYSDSKAKYILIISGVGILTILNILEKNMFKKEVLGIAFLLFLVIGSLSILDLILTVFAYKKGLEIETFIYEKDCSREVQIEKRNNNCYEKIIKVIDIISTVLLIILFMYVFSVSIIYFFKDFIE
;
A
#
# COMPACT_ATOMS: atom_id res chain seq x y z
N MET A 1 22.95 -38.79 -2.42
CA MET A 1 22.85 -37.50 -1.73
C MET A 1 23.09 -37.73 -0.25
N THR A 2 24.18 -37.21 0.31
CA THR A 2 24.52 -37.34 1.73
C THR A 2 23.53 -36.51 2.58
N ASN A 3 23.49 -36.75 3.90
CA ASN A 3 22.67 -35.93 4.79
C ASN A 3 23.10 -34.45 4.76
N ASP A 4 24.39 -34.18 4.65
CA ASP A 4 24.95 -32.83 4.56
C ASP A 4 24.51 -32.11 3.26
N GLU A 5 24.49 -32.83 2.13
CA GLU A 5 24.00 -32.27 0.85
C GLU A 5 22.51 -31.94 0.89
N LYS A 6 21.70 -32.77 1.56
CA LYS A 6 20.26 -32.52 1.72
C LYS A 6 19.99 -31.33 2.64
N GLU A 7 20.76 -31.20 3.71
CA GLU A 7 20.62 -30.10 4.66
C GLU A 7 21.07 -28.77 4.06
N TYR A 8 22.17 -28.78 3.30
CA TYR A 8 22.63 -27.63 2.53
C TYR A 8 21.57 -27.15 1.53
N ALA A 9 20.96 -28.07 0.77
CA ALA A 9 19.91 -27.73 -0.20
C ALA A 9 18.65 -27.13 0.47
N ARG A 10 18.23 -27.66 1.63
CA ARG A 10 17.12 -27.07 2.41
C ARG A 10 17.45 -25.67 2.91
N TYR A 11 18.67 -25.47 3.40
CA TYR A 11 19.10 -24.17 3.89
C TYR A 11 19.15 -23.13 2.77
N GLU A 12 19.67 -23.50 1.61
CA GLU A 12 19.73 -22.60 0.44
C GLU A 12 18.34 -22.20 -0.04
N ASP A 13 17.40 -23.15 -0.08
CA ASP A 13 16.00 -22.92 -0.43
C ASP A 13 15.27 -22.03 0.61
N TYR A 14 15.52 -22.23 1.91
CA TYR A 14 15.07 -21.32 2.96
C TYR A 14 15.65 -19.91 2.81
N ASN A 15 16.96 -19.80 2.60
CA ASN A 15 17.65 -18.51 2.47
C ASN A 15 17.15 -17.73 1.25
N LYS A 16 16.86 -18.43 0.15
CA LYS A 16 16.23 -17.84 -1.03
C LYS A 16 14.84 -17.27 -0.70
N ARG A 17 13.96 -18.05 -0.08
CA ARG A 17 12.63 -17.57 0.33
C ARG A 17 12.71 -16.39 1.30
N TYR A 18 13.62 -16.45 2.27
CA TYR A 18 13.88 -15.36 3.20
C TYR A 18 14.30 -14.07 2.47
N SER A 19 15.23 -14.19 1.52
CA SER A 19 15.69 -13.08 0.68
C SER A 19 14.57 -12.49 -0.19
N ASP A 20 13.73 -13.34 -0.77
CA ASP A 20 12.61 -12.91 -1.62
C ASP A 20 11.57 -12.12 -0.82
N ILE A 21 11.28 -12.55 0.42
CA ILE A 21 10.40 -11.80 1.35
C ILE A 21 11.00 -10.41 1.65
N TYR A 22 12.30 -10.34 1.92
CA TYR A 22 12.98 -9.06 2.21
C TYR A 22 13.01 -8.11 1.00
N LYS A 23 13.30 -8.63 -0.20
CA LYS A 23 13.27 -7.84 -1.45
C LYS A 23 11.85 -7.33 -1.75
N GLY A 24 10.84 -8.16 -1.50
CA GLY A 24 9.43 -7.79 -1.60
C GLY A 24 9.11 -6.58 -0.73
N LEU A 25 9.52 -6.61 0.54
CA LEU A 25 9.30 -5.50 1.49
C LEU A 25 9.94 -4.21 0.99
N LYS A 26 11.20 -4.26 0.56
CA LYS A 26 11.89 -3.07 0.07
C LYS A 26 11.18 -2.46 -1.13
N SER A 27 10.86 -3.29 -2.13
CA SER A 27 10.16 -2.83 -3.33
C SER A 27 8.79 -2.22 -3.03
N TYR A 28 8.02 -2.85 -2.14
CA TYR A 28 6.70 -2.37 -1.76
C TYR A 28 6.79 -1.05 -0.98
N SER A 29 7.67 -0.99 0.02
CA SER A 29 7.92 0.20 0.83
C SER A 29 8.34 1.38 -0.03
N ASP A 30 9.28 1.19 -0.96
CA ASP A 30 9.74 2.24 -1.86
C ASP A 30 8.61 2.77 -2.75
N SER A 31 7.74 1.89 -3.25
CA SER A 31 6.59 2.28 -4.07
C SER A 31 5.54 3.04 -3.26
N LYS A 32 5.19 2.56 -2.07
CA LYS A 32 4.17 3.16 -1.21
C LYS A 32 4.64 4.49 -0.61
N ALA A 33 5.90 4.62 -0.24
CA ALA A 33 6.47 5.87 0.23
C ALA A 33 6.36 6.97 -0.85
N LYS A 34 6.66 6.65 -2.12
CA LYS A 34 6.47 7.58 -3.25
C LYS A 34 5.01 7.98 -3.40
N TYR A 35 4.11 7.02 -3.30
CA TYR A 35 2.67 7.25 -3.42
C TYR A 35 2.13 8.17 -2.30
N ILE A 36 2.55 7.95 -1.05
CA ILE A 36 2.25 8.82 0.09
C ILE A 36 2.76 10.24 -0.16
N LEU A 37 4.01 10.40 -0.61
CA LEU A 37 4.60 11.71 -0.88
C LEU A 37 3.85 12.47 -1.99
N ILE A 38 3.43 11.78 -3.05
CA ILE A 38 2.70 12.40 -4.17
C ILE A 38 1.30 12.82 -3.72
N ILE A 39 0.52 11.92 -3.11
CA ILE A 39 -0.88 12.19 -2.81
C ILE A 39 -1.01 13.13 -1.61
N SER A 40 -0.31 12.83 -0.52
CA SER A 40 -0.40 13.62 0.70
C SER A 40 0.41 14.90 0.59
N GLY A 41 1.59 14.88 -0.03
CA GLY A 41 2.45 16.05 -0.15
C GLY A 41 1.98 16.98 -1.28
N VAL A 42 2.07 16.50 -2.53
CA VAL A 42 1.78 17.34 -3.71
C VAL A 42 0.30 17.70 -3.79
N GLY A 43 -0.61 16.77 -3.48
CA GLY A 43 -2.04 17.02 -3.48
C GLY A 43 -2.46 18.10 -2.49
N ILE A 44 -2.00 18.01 -1.23
CA ILE A 44 -2.31 19.01 -0.20
C ILE A 44 -1.69 20.37 -0.56
N LEU A 45 -0.44 20.41 -0.99
CA LEU A 45 0.23 21.67 -1.36
C LEU A 45 -0.49 22.37 -2.51
N THR A 46 -1.00 21.60 -3.47
CA THR A 46 -1.81 22.12 -4.58
C THR A 46 -3.10 22.76 -4.08
N ILE A 47 -3.81 22.11 -3.15
CA ILE A 47 -5.02 22.68 -2.54
C ILE A 47 -4.71 23.97 -1.76
N LEU A 48 -3.62 23.99 -0.99
CA LEU A 48 -3.20 25.19 -0.24
C LEU A 48 -2.91 26.36 -1.18
N ASN A 49 -2.16 26.12 -2.26
CA ASN A 49 -1.91 27.14 -3.28
C ASN A 49 -3.19 27.65 -3.95
N ILE A 50 -4.17 26.78 -4.18
CA ILE A 50 -5.47 27.17 -4.78
C ILE A 50 -6.31 27.98 -3.79
N LEU A 51 -6.27 27.63 -2.50
CA LEU A 51 -6.92 28.39 -1.42
C LEU A 51 -6.35 29.81 -1.33
N GLU A 52 -5.01 29.96 -1.37
CA GLU A 52 -4.36 31.28 -1.32
C GLU A 52 -4.78 32.18 -2.50
N LYS A 53 -4.96 31.59 -3.68
CA LYS A 53 -5.36 32.32 -4.89
C LYS A 53 -6.87 32.58 -4.98
N ASN A 54 -7.67 32.15 -4.00
CA ASN A 54 -9.14 32.27 -4.00
C ASN A 54 -9.81 31.79 -5.30
N MET A 55 -9.21 30.82 -6.01
CA MET A 55 -9.71 30.38 -7.32
C MET A 55 -10.97 29.50 -7.22
N PHE A 56 -11.22 28.88 -6.06
CA PHE A 56 -12.37 28.01 -5.82
C PHE A 56 -13.02 28.30 -4.46
N LYS A 57 -14.31 27.93 -4.32
CA LYS A 57 -15.02 27.97 -3.03
C LYS A 57 -14.32 27.08 -1.99
N LYS A 58 -14.17 27.60 -0.78
CA LYS A 58 -13.51 26.90 0.35
C LYS A 58 -14.13 25.54 0.66
N GLU A 59 -15.45 25.40 0.52
CA GLU A 59 -16.16 24.14 0.78
C GLU A 59 -15.72 23.03 -0.19
N VAL A 60 -15.53 23.37 -1.47
CA VAL A 60 -15.09 22.43 -2.52
C VAL A 60 -13.66 21.96 -2.26
N LEU A 61 -12.79 22.90 -1.88
CA LEU A 61 -11.40 22.61 -1.52
C LEU A 61 -11.30 21.80 -0.22
N GLY A 62 -12.20 22.03 0.74
CA GLY A 62 -12.27 21.28 2.00
C GLY A 62 -12.57 19.79 1.79
N ILE A 63 -13.49 19.46 0.87
CA ILE A 63 -13.80 18.05 0.53
C ILE A 63 -12.60 17.37 -0.11
N ALA A 64 -11.94 18.01 -1.09
CA ALA A 64 -10.75 17.46 -1.73
C ALA A 64 -9.61 17.26 -0.70
N PHE A 65 -9.40 18.22 0.20
CA PHE A 65 -8.40 18.13 1.26
C PHE A 65 -8.65 16.94 2.19
N LEU A 66 -9.89 16.76 2.64
CA LEU A 66 -10.28 15.62 3.47
C LEU A 66 -10.03 14.28 2.77
N LEU A 67 -10.35 14.18 1.47
CA LEU A 67 -10.09 12.97 0.69
C LEU A 67 -8.58 12.68 0.59
N PHE A 68 -7.75 13.68 0.31
CA PHE A 68 -6.28 13.52 0.31
C PHE A 68 -5.76 13.05 1.67
N LEU A 69 -6.27 13.61 2.77
CA LEU A 69 -5.85 13.24 4.13
C LEU A 69 -6.24 11.79 4.48
N VAL A 70 -7.46 11.36 4.13
CA VAL A 70 -7.93 9.98 4.35
C VAL A 70 -7.11 8.99 3.52
N ILE A 71 -6.90 9.25 2.22
CA ILE A 71 -6.11 8.37 1.35
C ILE A 71 -4.66 8.28 1.84
N GLY A 72 -4.09 9.41 2.26
CA GLY A 72 -2.75 9.47 2.84
C GLY A 72 -2.62 8.62 4.11
N SER A 73 -3.60 8.74 5.02
CA SER A 73 -3.65 7.99 6.28
C SER A 73 -3.78 6.48 6.06
N LEU A 74 -4.65 6.07 5.12
CA LEU A 74 -4.79 4.67 4.72
C LEU A 74 -3.49 4.11 4.13
N SER A 75 -2.78 4.91 3.33
CA SER A 75 -1.51 4.52 2.73
C SER A 75 -0.41 4.32 3.79
N ILE A 76 -0.39 5.14 4.84
CA ILE A 76 0.52 4.96 5.98
C ILE A 76 0.15 3.70 6.78
N LEU A 77 -1.14 3.49 7.06
CA LEU A 77 -1.61 2.29 7.76
C LEU A 77 -1.23 1.01 7.00
N ASP A 78 -1.42 1.02 5.69
CA ASP A 78 -1.02 -0.07 4.79
C ASP A 78 0.49 -0.34 4.85
N LEU A 79 1.32 0.69 4.83
CA LEU A 79 2.78 0.56 5.00
C LEU A 79 3.13 -0.11 6.34
N ILE A 80 2.49 0.30 7.43
CA ILE A 80 2.70 -0.28 8.76
C ILE A 80 2.27 -1.75 8.79
N LEU A 81 1.08 -2.07 8.29
CA LEU A 81 0.56 -3.44 8.25
C LEU A 81 1.42 -4.35 7.39
N THR A 82 1.99 -3.79 6.33
CA THR A 82 2.92 -4.49 5.47
C THR A 82 4.16 -4.94 6.23
N VAL A 83 4.76 -4.07 7.05
CA VAL A 83 5.88 -4.46 7.93
C VAL A 83 5.50 -5.64 8.84
N PHE A 84 4.29 -5.64 9.40
CA PHE A 84 3.79 -6.76 10.22
C PHE A 84 3.53 -8.03 9.40
N ALA A 85 2.98 -7.92 8.20
CA ALA A 85 2.78 -9.05 7.28
C ALA A 85 4.10 -9.73 6.95
N TYR A 86 5.14 -8.95 6.71
CA TYR A 86 6.48 -9.46 6.44
C TYR A 86 7.10 -10.15 7.64
N LYS A 87 7.05 -9.53 8.83
CA LYS A 87 7.54 -10.15 10.06
C LYS A 87 6.89 -11.52 10.27
N LYS A 88 5.57 -11.60 10.11
CA LYS A 88 4.83 -12.86 10.21
C LYS A 88 5.20 -13.86 9.12
N GLY A 89 5.45 -13.40 7.89
CA GLY A 89 5.94 -14.24 6.79
C GLY A 89 7.31 -14.87 7.11
N LEU A 90 8.24 -14.11 7.69
CA LEU A 90 9.54 -14.63 8.14
C LEU A 90 9.37 -15.66 9.26
N GLU A 91 8.53 -15.39 10.25
CA GLU A 91 8.21 -16.35 11.32
C GLU A 91 7.66 -17.67 10.76
N ILE A 92 6.80 -17.60 9.73
CA ILE A 92 6.26 -18.78 9.04
C ILE A 92 7.37 -19.57 8.32
N GLU A 93 8.24 -18.91 7.56
CA GLU A 93 9.32 -19.60 6.84
C GLU A 93 10.36 -20.23 7.79
N THR A 94 10.70 -19.56 8.89
CA THR A 94 11.56 -20.12 9.93
C THR A 94 10.93 -21.36 10.56
N PHE A 95 9.64 -21.29 10.90
CA PHE A 95 8.91 -22.44 11.45
C PHE A 95 8.90 -23.62 10.48
N ILE A 96 8.66 -23.37 9.19
CA ILE A 96 8.65 -24.41 8.15
C ILE A 96 10.02 -25.10 8.06
N TYR A 97 11.10 -24.32 8.09
CA TYR A 97 12.47 -24.84 8.03
C TYR A 97 12.81 -25.68 9.27
N GLU A 98 12.52 -25.18 10.47
CA GLU A 98 12.86 -25.87 11.74
C GLU A 98 12.04 -27.15 11.98
N LYS A 99 10.78 -27.17 11.54
CA LYS A 99 9.86 -28.27 11.81
C LYS A 99 9.73 -29.27 10.67
N ASP A 100 10.38 -29.02 9.53
CA ASP A 100 10.35 -29.86 8.33
C ASP A 100 8.91 -30.34 7.99
N CYS A 101 7.98 -29.38 7.96
CA CYS A 101 6.56 -29.66 7.87
C CYS A 101 6.15 -30.26 6.51
N SER A 102 5.05 -31.02 6.48
CA SER A 102 4.45 -31.47 5.21
C SER A 102 4.02 -30.28 4.34
N ARG A 103 3.99 -30.48 3.03
CA ARG A 103 3.66 -29.42 2.05
C ARG A 103 2.29 -28.78 2.29
N GLU A 104 1.30 -29.56 2.72
CA GLU A 104 -0.05 -29.08 3.04
C GLU A 104 -0.03 -28.08 4.21
N VAL A 105 0.69 -28.42 5.29
CA VAL A 105 0.85 -27.54 6.47
C VAL A 105 1.62 -26.27 6.11
N GLN A 106 2.63 -26.37 5.24
CA GLN A 106 3.36 -25.21 4.74
C GLN A 106 2.43 -24.22 4.01
N ILE A 107 1.58 -24.73 3.12
CA ILE A 107 0.63 -23.92 2.35
C ILE A 107 -0.41 -23.28 3.29
N GLU A 108 -0.95 -24.05 4.23
CA GLU A 108 -1.94 -23.55 5.19
C GLU A 108 -1.37 -22.40 6.05
N LYS A 109 -0.15 -22.58 6.58
CA LYS A 109 0.52 -21.56 7.39
C LYS A 109 0.74 -20.27 6.61
N ARG A 110 1.23 -20.38 5.35
CA ARG A 110 1.41 -19.23 4.46
C ARG A 110 0.09 -18.51 4.18
N ASN A 111 -0.98 -19.24 3.90
CA ASN A 111 -2.31 -18.66 3.63
C ASN A 111 -2.99 -18.02 4.86
N ASN A 112 -2.51 -18.32 6.07
CA ASN A 112 -3.00 -17.75 7.33
C ASN A 112 -2.27 -16.46 7.75
N ASN A 113 -1.53 -15.82 6.84
CA ASN A 113 -1.06 -14.46 7.06
C ASN A 113 -2.23 -13.46 7.02
N CYS A 114 -2.84 -13.22 8.18
CA CYS A 114 -3.99 -12.31 8.33
C CYS A 114 -3.71 -10.88 7.85
N TYR A 115 -2.47 -10.40 7.96
CA TYR A 115 -2.12 -9.04 7.57
C TYR A 115 -2.22 -8.83 6.06
N GLU A 116 -1.82 -9.82 5.25
CA GLU A 116 -1.96 -9.75 3.78
C GLU A 116 -3.41 -9.59 3.33
N LYS A 117 -4.36 -10.23 4.04
CA LYS A 117 -5.78 -10.08 3.75
C LYS A 117 -6.25 -8.65 4.05
N ILE A 118 -5.81 -8.07 5.17
CA ILE A 118 -6.17 -6.70 5.57
C ILE A 118 -5.58 -5.70 4.59
N ILE A 119 -4.30 -5.84 4.22
CA ILE A 119 -3.60 -5.00 3.25
C ILE A 119 -4.36 -4.94 1.92
N LYS A 120 -4.75 -6.11 1.37
CA LYS A 120 -5.55 -6.18 0.13
C LYS A 120 -6.85 -5.39 0.21
N VAL A 121 -7.54 -5.44 1.35
CA VAL A 121 -8.78 -4.67 1.56
C VAL A 121 -8.49 -3.17 1.59
N ILE A 122 -7.44 -2.74 2.31
CA ILE A 122 -7.05 -1.32 2.38
C ILE A 122 -6.64 -0.80 1.00
N ASP A 123 -5.94 -1.61 0.19
CA ASP A 123 -5.58 -1.27 -1.18
C ASP A 123 -6.81 -1.03 -2.06
N ILE A 124 -7.80 -1.90 -1.98
CA ILE A 124 -9.07 -1.75 -2.72
C ILE A 124 -9.77 -0.46 -2.29
N ILE A 125 -9.89 -0.21 -0.99
CA ILE A 125 -10.54 1.00 -0.45
C ILE A 125 -9.80 2.26 -0.92
N SER A 126 -8.47 2.27 -0.81
CA SER A 126 -7.63 3.40 -1.22
C SER A 126 -7.77 3.69 -2.72
N THR A 127 -7.85 2.64 -3.55
CA THR A 127 -8.06 2.75 -4.99
C THR A 127 -9.44 3.33 -5.32
N VAL A 128 -10.49 2.88 -4.63
CA VAL A 128 -11.84 3.43 -4.81
C VAL A 128 -11.89 4.91 -4.42
N LEU A 129 -11.26 5.28 -3.30
CA LEU A 129 -11.19 6.68 -2.86
C LEU A 129 -10.41 7.56 -3.83
N LEU A 130 -9.34 7.06 -4.44
CA LEU A 130 -8.64 7.77 -5.52
C LEU A 130 -9.56 8.04 -6.72
N ILE A 131 -10.32 7.03 -7.15
CA ILE A 131 -11.25 7.17 -8.28
C ILE A 131 -12.30 8.23 -7.96
N ILE A 132 -12.85 8.20 -6.74
CA ILE A 132 -13.80 9.22 -6.27
C ILE A 132 -13.16 10.62 -6.29
N LEU A 133 -11.95 10.75 -5.77
CA LEU A 133 -11.21 12.02 -5.78
C LEU A 133 -10.97 12.53 -7.20
N PHE A 134 -10.55 11.65 -8.11
CA PHE A 134 -10.34 12.00 -9.51
C PHE A 134 -11.62 12.48 -10.18
N MET A 135 -12.72 11.73 -10.02
CA MET A 135 -14.02 12.10 -10.56
C MET A 135 -14.53 13.42 -9.97
N TYR A 136 -14.29 13.65 -8.68
CA TYR A 136 -14.65 14.89 -8.00
C TYR A 136 -13.89 16.09 -8.56
N VAL A 137 -12.56 16.02 -8.61
CA VAL A 137 -11.71 17.08 -9.17
C VAL A 137 -12.09 17.36 -10.62
N PHE A 138 -12.27 16.32 -11.43
CA PHE A 138 -12.67 16.46 -12.83
C PHE A 138 -14.03 17.15 -12.99
N SER A 139 -15.03 16.75 -12.20
CA SER A 139 -16.36 17.37 -12.24
C SER A 139 -16.32 18.85 -11.85
N VAL A 140 -15.56 19.17 -10.80
CA VAL A 140 -15.34 20.55 -10.34
C VAL A 140 -14.65 21.37 -11.43
N SER A 141 -13.60 20.85 -12.06
CA SER A 141 -12.89 21.52 -13.15
C SER A 141 -13.81 21.81 -14.34
N ILE A 142 -14.66 20.86 -14.74
CA ILE A 142 -15.65 21.04 -15.81
C ILE A 142 -16.62 22.17 -15.46
N ILE A 143 -17.21 22.14 -14.27
CA ILE A 143 -18.21 23.14 -13.85
C ILE A 143 -17.61 24.55 -13.88
N TYR A 144 -16.37 24.72 -13.40
CA TYR A 144 -15.70 26.01 -13.43
C TYR A 144 -15.32 26.44 -14.85
N PHE A 145 -14.82 25.53 -15.69
CA PHE A 145 -14.51 25.85 -17.08
C PHE A 145 -15.72 26.36 -17.87
N PHE A 146 -16.90 25.75 -17.66
CA PHE A 146 -18.13 26.22 -18.30
C PHE A 146 -18.71 27.49 -17.66
N LYS A 147 -18.41 27.76 -16.38
CA LYS A 147 -18.83 29.01 -15.74
C LYS A 147 -18.19 30.23 -16.43
N ASP A 148 -16.91 30.14 -16.75
CA ASP A 148 -16.16 31.21 -17.44
C ASP A 148 -16.57 31.41 -18.91
N PHE A 149 -17.40 30.51 -19.47
CA PHE A 149 -17.93 30.59 -20.83
C PHE A 149 -19.35 31.16 -20.91
N ILE A 150 -20.07 31.17 -19.78
CA ILE A 150 -21.49 31.59 -19.70
C ILE A 150 -21.62 33.02 -19.13
N GLU A 151 -20.64 33.49 -18.36
CA GLU A 151 -20.47 34.92 -18.00
C GLU A 151 -19.76 35.69 -19.11
#